data_AF-A0A916VVJ8-F1
#
_entry.id   AF-A0A916VVJ8-F1
#
_cell.length_a   1.000
_cell.length_b   1.000
_cell.length_c   1.000
_cell.angle_alpha   90.00
_cell.angle_beta   90.00
_cell.angle_gamma   90.00
#
_symmetry.space_group_name_H-M   'P 1'
#
loop_
_entity.id
_entity.type
_entity.pdbx_description
1 polymer ?
#
loop_
_entity_poly.entity_id
_entity_poly.type
_entity_poly.pdbx_seq_one_letter_code
_entity_poly.pdbx_strand_id
1 'polypeptide(L)'
;MRQYRNQRAEKAGAKQWFYNWMVRILIERVSDYCLRRAERYELERRHVKFVFSQSGGHSYSQTAAYHELLKYQAENSNLVLTKWSPKREVLHWGLVEDFPHHMRAGLQLADVAASAFYMGADKLDTGPCAPEYAMALRDRIAMNRFGTQCDYGVVLQPDKDWKIDITEDQRQVFRFYGYDFIERW
;
A
#
# COMPACT_ATOMS: atom_id res chain seq x y z
N MET A 1 11.31 -10.53 7.55
CA MET A 1 11.46 -9.37 8.46
C MET A 1 12.54 -9.71 9.46
N ARG A 2 13.43 -8.78 9.80
CA ARG A 2 14.32 -9.00 10.95
C ARG A 2 13.41 -9.21 12.17
N GLN A 3 13.65 -10.28 12.94
CA GLN A 3 12.97 -10.57 14.21
C GLN A 3 11.46 -10.91 14.18
N TYR A 4 10.76 -10.85 13.04
CA TYR A 4 9.36 -11.30 12.93
C TYR A 4 9.20 -12.52 12.01
N ARG A 5 8.54 -13.55 12.55
CA ARG A 5 8.31 -14.84 11.88
C ARG A 5 6.82 -15.08 11.63
N ASN A 6 6.43 -15.20 10.36
CA ASN A 6 5.05 -15.54 9.98
C ASN A 6 4.93 -17.02 9.59
N GLN A 7 4.50 -17.85 10.54
CA GLN A 7 4.37 -19.31 10.34
C GLN A 7 3.38 -19.68 9.22
N ARG A 8 2.35 -18.87 8.99
CA ARG A 8 1.37 -19.12 7.91
C ARG A 8 1.99 -18.86 6.53
N ALA A 9 2.75 -17.78 6.39
CA ALA A 9 3.43 -17.43 5.16
C ALA A 9 4.55 -18.44 4.82
N GLU A 10 5.28 -18.94 5.82
CA GLU A 10 6.29 -19.99 5.65
C GLU A 10 5.69 -21.28 5.10
N LYS A 11 4.53 -21.71 5.63
CA LYS A 11 3.82 -22.90 5.15
C LYS A 11 3.30 -22.75 3.70
N ALA A 12 2.99 -21.53 3.28
CA ALA A 12 2.51 -21.24 1.93
C ALA A 12 3.63 -21.25 0.86
N GLY A 13 4.91 -21.36 1.25
CA GLY A 13 6.04 -21.45 0.31
C GLY A 13 6.28 -20.19 -0.53
N ALA A 14 5.65 -19.06 -0.20
CA ALA A 14 5.72 -17.84 -0.99
C ALA A 14 7.08 -17.15 -0.84
N LYS A 15 7.86 -17.11 -1.92
CA LYS A 15 9.04 -16.22 -2.00
C LYS A 15 8.57 -14.77 -1.91
N GLN A 16 9.34 -13.93 -1.21
CA GLN A 16 9.07 -12.48 -1.08
C GLN A 16 7.65 -12.14 -0.56
N TRP A 17 7.07 -13.01 0.28
CA TRP A 17 5.68 -12.90 0.75
C TRP A 17 5.33 -11.54 1.36
N PHE A 18 6.26 -10.91 2.09
CA PHE A 18 6.04 -9.60 2.70
C PHE A 18 5.86 -8.51 1.65
N TYR A 19 6.72 -8.51 0.63
CA TYR A 19 6.62 -7.57 -0.48
C TYR A 19 5.30 -7.77 -1.25
N ASN A 20 4.95 -9.02 -1.55
CA ASN A 20 3.67 -9.34 -2.20
C ASN A 20 2.46 -8.89 -1.35
N TRP A 21 2.55 -9.02 -0.03
CA TRP A 21 1.50 -8.55 0.88
C TRP A 21 1.40 -7.01 0.92
N MET A 22 2.51 -6.29 1.00
CA MET A 22 2.51 -4.83 0.91
C MET A 22 1.96 -4.33 -0.43
N VAL A 23 2.39 -4.96 -1.53
CA VAL A 23 1.91 -4.67 -2.87
C VAL A 23 0.40 -4.95 -2.98
N ARG A 24 -0.10 -6.05 -2.41
CA ARG A 24 -1.54 -6.34 -2.35
C ARG A 24 -2.32 -5.20 -1.72
N ILE A 25 -1.91 -4.76 -0.52
CA ILE A 25 -2.60 -3.68 0.21
C ILE A 25 -2.65 -2.40 -0.62
N LEU A 26 -1.53 -2.07 -1.28
CA LEU A 26 -1.45 -0.90 -2.16
C LEU A 26 -2.40 -1.03 -3.35
N ILE A 27 -2.38 -2.15 -4.06
CA ILE A 27 -3.22 -2.39 -5.24
C ILE A 27 -4.71 -2.33 -4.89
N GLU A 28 -5.11 -2.91 -3.75
CA GLU A 28 -6.49 -2.87 -3.27
C GLU A 28 -7.02 -1.43 -3.18
N ARG A 29 -6.21 -0.49 -2.65
CA ARG A 29 -6.59 0.93 -2.54
C ARG A 29 -6.47 1.69 -3.85
N VAL A 30 -5.38 1.48 -4.60
CA VAL A 30 -5.14 2.17 -5.87
C VAL A 30 -6.21 1.79 -6.92
N SER A 31 -6.53 0.50 -7.04
CA SER A 31 -7.55 0.03 -7.98
C SER A 31 -8.94 0.57 -7.63
N ASP A 32 -9.30 0.60 -6.34
CA ASP A 32 -10.53 1.23 -5.88
C ASP A 32 -10.58 2.73 -6.20
N TYR A 33 -9.48 3.46 -5.94
CA TYR A 33 -9.39 4.89 -6.24
C TYR A 33 -9.55 5.15 -7.74
N CYS A 34 -8.84 4.39 -8.57
CA CYS A 34 -8.89 4.51 -10.02
C CYS A 34 -10.29 4.18 -10.57
N LEU A 35 -10.95 3.13 -10.08
CA LEU A 35 -12.31 2.78 -10.51
C LEU A 35 -13.30 3.91 -10.18
N ARG A 36 -13.32 4.36 -8.92
CA ARG A 36 -14.21 5.46 -8.50
C ARG A 36 -13.97 6.74 -9.32
N ARG A 37 -12.70 7.02 -9.66
CA ARG A 37 -12.35 8.15 -10.52
C ARG A 37 -12.85 7.95 -11.95
N ALA A 38 -12.65 6.76 -12.52
CA ALA A 38 -13.09 6.44 -13.87
C ALA A 38 -14.61 6.53 -14.01
N GLU A 39 -15.36 6.03 -13.04
CA GLU A 39 -16.82 6.12 -13.00
C GLU A 39 -17.29 7.58 -12.87
N ARG A 40 -16.69 8.34 -11.95
CA ARG A 40 -17.05 9.75 -11.72
C ARG A 40 -16.88 10.63 -12.95
N TYR A 41 -15.85 10.38 -13.76
CA TYR A 41 -15.51 11.20 -14.92
C TYR A 41 -15.82 10.50 -16.24
N GLU A 42 -16.56 9.38 -16.21
CA GLU A 42 -16.96 8.60 -17.40
C GLU A 42 -15.77 8.32 -18.35
N LEU A 43 -14.63 7.93 -17.78
CA LEU A 43 -13.40 7.73 -18.54
C LEU A 43 -13.51 6.49 -19.45
N GLU A 44 -13.33 6.69 -20.75
CA GLU A 44 -13.29 5.61 -21.75
C GLU A 44 -12.15 4.62 -21.49
N ARG A 45 -10.96 5.14 -21.11
CA ARG A 45 -9.81 4.33 -20.67
C ARG A 45 -9.74 4.26 -19.15
N ARG A 46 -10.13 3.12 -18.60
CA ARG A 46 -10.20 2.87 -17.15
C ARG A 46 -9.06 2.06 -16.55
N HIS A 47 -8.21 1.44 -17.37
CA HIS A 47 -7.13 0.59 -16.86
C HIS A 47 -5.99 1.41 -16.25
N VAL A 48 -5.55 1.02 -15.05
CA VAL A 48 -4.38 1.58 -14.37
C VAL A 48 -3.10 0.89 -14.85
N LYS A 49 -2.04 1.68 -15.04
CA LYS A 49 -0.69 1.18 -15.31
C LYS A 49 0.15 1.26 -14.05
N PHE A 50 0.71 0.15 -13.62
CA PHE A 50 1.65 0.10 -12.50
C PHE A 50 3.08 0.16 -13.04
N VAL A 51 3.87 1.07 -12.46
CA VAL A 51 5.29 1.22 -12.77
C VAL A 51 6.05 1.10 -11.46
N PHE A 52 6.81 0.03 -11.30
CA PHE A 52 7.58 -0.24 -10.09
C PHE A 52 9.04 0.21 -10.26
N SER A 53 9.62 0.68 -9.15
CA SER A 53 11.05 0.95 -9.08
C SER A 53 11.80 -0.35 -8.81
N GLN A 54 12.81 -0.67 -9.64
CA GLN A 54 13.69 -1.81 -9.42
C GLN A 54 14.60 -1.56 -8.20
N SER A 55 14.46 -2.39 -7.17
CA SER A 55 15.35 -2.43 -6.02
C SER A 55 15.55 -3.87 -5.53
N GLY A 56 16.80 -4.29 -5.34
CA GLY A 56 17.16 -5.46 -4.53
C GLY A 56 16.58 -6.84 -4.88
N GLY A 57 16.66 -7.30 -6.14
CA GLY A 57 16.40 -8.70 -6.50
C GLY A 57 14.92 -9.14 -6.50
N HIS A 58 13.99 -8.18 -6.53
CA HIS A 58 12.57 -8.44 -6.73
C HIS A 58 12.27 -8.87 -8.17
N SER A 59 11.45 -9.93 -8.32
CA SER A 59 11.00 -10.42 -9.62
C SER A 59 9.61 -9.87 -9.89
N TYR A 60 9.52 -8.75 -10.62
CA TYR A 60 8.25 -8.07 -10.92
C TYR A 60 7.36 -8.88 -11.88
N SER A 61 7.93 -9.85 -12.61
CA SER A 61 7.16 -10.86 -13.35
C SER A 61 6.34 -11.78 -12.42
N GLN A 62 6.79 -12.03 -11.18
CA GLN A 62 5.99 -12.72 -10.16
C GLN A 62 4.87 -11.84 -9.61
N THR A 63 5.04 -10.51 -9.62
CA THR A 63 3.97 -9.57 -9.23
C THR A 63 2.82 -9.63 -10.21
N ALA A 64 3.07 -9.69 -11.53
CA ALA A 64 2.03 -9.91 -12.54
C ALA A 64 1.29 -11.26 -12.36
N ALA A 65 2.02 -12.35 -12.07
CA ALA A 65 1.41 -13.63 -11.73
C ALA A 65 0.63 -13.60 -10.41
N TYR A 66 1.07 -12.79 -9.44
CA TYR A 66 0.35 -12.57 -8.18
C TYR A 66 -0.92 -11.72 -8.38
N HIS A 67 -0.92 -10.77 -9.32
CA HIS A 67 -2.13 -10.06 -9.74
C HIS A 67 -3.17 -11.01 -10.33
N GLU A 68 -2.76 -11.95 -11.18
CA GLU A 68 -3.64 -12.99 -11.72
C GLU A 68 -4.08 -13.99 -10.63
N LEU A 69 -3.22 -14.32 -9.66
CA LEU A 69 -3.61 -15.14 -8.51
C LEU A 69 -4.64 -14.42 -7.62
N LEU A 70 -4.45 -13.15 -7.31
CA LEU A 70 -5.39 -12.34 -6.53
C LEU A 70 -6.71 -12.16 -7.26
N LYS A 71 -6.65 -12.00 -8.59
CA LYS A 71 -7.82 -12.06 -9.45
C LYS A 71 -8.49 -13.42 -9.23
N TYR A 72 -7.89 -14.54 -9.59
CA TYR A 72 -8.49 -15.88 -9.46
C TYR A 72 -9.04 -16.19 -8.04
N GLN A 73 -8.37 -15.74 -6.98
CA GLN A 73 -8.84 -15.90 -5.60
C GLN A 73 -10.09 -15.08 -5.27
N ALA A 74 -10.22 -13.87 -5.84
CA ALA A 74 -11.42 -13.05 -5.73
C ALA A 74 -12.62 -13.67 -6.47
N GLU A 75 -12.37 -14.30 -7.62
CA GLU A 75 -13.37 -15.03 -8.43
C GLU A 75 -13.97 -16.21 -7.65
N ASN A 76 -13.14 -16.91 -6.89
CA ASN A 76 -13.51 -18.13 -6.18
C ASN A 76 -13.90 -17.90 -4.71
N SER A 77 -14.12 -16.65 -4.26
CA SER A 77 -14.44 -16.29 -2.86
C SER A 77 -13.46 -16.84 -1.82
N ASN A 78 -12.22 -17.12 -2.22
CA ASN A 78 -11.17 -17.73 -1.39
C ASN A 78 -10.13 -16.69 -0.91
N LEU A 79 -10.53 -15.42 -0.81
CA LEU A 79 -9.64 -14.37 -0.32
C LEU A 79 -9.40 -14.54 1.18
N VAL A 80 -8.14 -14.75 1.55
CA VAL A 80 -7.70 -14.83 2.96
C VAL A 80 -7.96 -13.51 3.73
N LEU A 81 -8.02 -12.38 3.01
CA LEU A 81 -8.45 -11.08 3.53
C LEU A 81 -9.69 -10.63 2.76
N THR A 82 -10.82 -10.48 3.45
CA THR A 82 -12.12 -10.13 2.86
C THR A 82 -12.47 -8.64 2.96
N LYS A 83 -11.73 -7.88 3.77
CA LYS A 83 -11.99 -6.46 4.02
C LYS A 83 -11.88 -5.61 2.74
N TRP A 84 -10.93 -5.96 1.87
CA TRP A 84 -10.67 -5.26 0.62
C TRP A 84 -10.34 -6.26 -0.49
N SER A 85 -10.71 -5.90 -1.71
CA SER A 85 -10.43 -6.67 -2.92
C SER A 85 -9.96 -5.75 -4.05
N PRO A 86 -8.95 -6.15 -4.84
CA PRO A 86 -8.55 -5.41 -6.03
C PRO A 86 -9.71 -5.29 -7.04
N LYS A 87 -9.90 -4.09 -7.61
CA LYS A 87 -10.93 -3.83 -8.63
C LYS A 87 -10.46 -4.28 -10.01
N ARG A 88 -11.00 -5.40 -10.48
CA ARG A 88 -10.55 -6.06 -11.71
C ARG A 88 -10.84 -5.24 -12.96
N GLU A 89 -11.89 -4.42 -12.90
CA GLU A 89 -12.38 -3.54 -13.96
C GLU A 89 -11.32 -2.54 -14.44
N VAL A 90 -10.35 -2.24 -13.58
CA VAL A 90 -9.24 -1.31 -13.87
C VAL A 90 -7.88 -2.01 -13.94
N LEU A 91 -7.80 -3.30 -13.65
CA LEU A 91 -6.52 -4.03 -13.61
C LEU A 91 -6.26 -4.76 -14.91
N HIS A 92 -5.04 -4.63 -15.43
CA HIS A 92 -4.59 -5.37 -16.60
C HIS A 92 -3.14 -5.82 -16.41
N TRP A 93 -2.89 -7.13 -16.50
CA TRP A 93 -1.56 -7.71 -16.26
C TRP A 93 -0.49 -7.16 -17.21
N GLY A 94 -0.86 -6.90 -18.47
CA GLY A 94 0.03 -6.30 -19.47
C GLY A 94 0.35 -4.81 -19.26
N LEU A 95 -0.16 -4.19 -18.19
CA LEU A 95 0.13 -2.80 -17.83
C LEU A 95 0.96 -2.71 -16.53
N VAL A 96 1.78 -3.72 -16.28
CA VAL A 96 2.75 -3.73 -15.19
C VAL A 96 4.15 -3.69 -15.78
N GLU A 97 4.93 -2.68 -15.40
CA GLU A 97 6.32 -2.49 -15.83
C GLU A 97 7.21 -2.17 -14.63
N ASP A 98 8.50 -2.42 -14.77
CA ASP A 98 9.52 -2.04 -13.79
C ASP A 98 10.70 -1.34 -14.48
N PHE A 99 11.24 -0.31 -13.83
CA PHE A 99 12.41 0.43 -14.31
C PHE A 99 13.35 0.75 -13.14
N PRO A 100 14.66 0.89 -13.39
CA PRO A 100 15.57 1.52 -12.45
C PRO A 100 15.04 2.88 -11.98
N HIS A 101 15.15 3.12 -10.68
CA HIS A 101 14.58 4.29 -10.00
C HIS A 101 14.87 5.64 -10.70
N HIS A 102 16.10 5.82 -11.17
CA HIS A 102 16.59 7.07 -11.77
C HIS A 102 16.07 7.34 -13.19
N MET A 103 15.47 6.34 -13.87
CA MET A 103 15.08 6.48 -15.28
C MET A 103 13.73 7.18 -15.47
N ARG A 104 12.89 7.30 -14.43
CA ARG A 104 11.56 7.91 -14.54
C ARG A 104 11.28 8.87 -13.40
N ALA A 105 10.91 10.11 -13.74
CA ALA A 105 10.51 11.12 -12.76
C ALA A 105 9.36 10.67 -11.85
N GLY A 106 8.41 9.89 -12.37
CA GLY A 106 7.33 9.32 -11.55
C GLY A 106 7.82 8.39 -10.43
N LEU A 107 8.91 7.64 -10.66
CA LEU A 107 9.51 6.79 -9.64
C LEU A 107 10.22 7.62 -8.57
N GLN A 108 10.90 8.71 -8.97
CA GLN A 108 11.51 9.67 -8.05
C GLN A 108 10.47 10.34 -7.15
N LEU A 109 9.34 10.76 -7.73
CA LEU A 109 8.23 11.33 -6.94
C LEU A 109 7.62 10.32 -5.96
N ALA A 110 7.50 9.05 -6.37
CA ALA A 110 7.03 7.99 -5.50
C ALA A 110 8.00 7.76 -4.32
N ASP A 111 9.31 7.84 -4.56
CA ASP A 111 10.32 7.74 -3.51
C ASP A 111 10.28 8.94 -2.55
N VAL A 112 10.14 10.17 -3.06
CA VAL A 112 9.92 11.35 -2.19
C VAL A 112 8.73 11.15 -1.26
N ALA A 113 7.61 10.62 -1.76
CA ALA A 113 6.46 10.30 -0.92
C ALA A 113 6.78 9.20 0.10
N ALA A 114 7.41 8.10 -0.34
CA ALA A 114 7.79 7.01 0.55
C ALA A 114 8.77 7.48 1.65
N SER A 115 9.78 8.27 1.31
CA SER A 115 10.74 8.87 2.23
C SER A 115 10.07 9.81 3.24
N ALA A 116 9.09 10.62 2.80
CA ALA A 116 8.36 11.50 3.71
C ALA A 116 7.63 10.71 4.82
N PHE A 117 6.98 9.59 4.47
CA PHE A 117 6.35 8.71 5.46
C PHE A 117 7.37 7.92 6.27
N TYR A 118 8.47 7.49 5.66
CA TYR A 118 9.55 6.79 6.36
C TYR A 118 10.17 7.67 7.43
N MET A 119 10.52 8.92 7.13
CA MET A 119 11.03 9.89 8.10
C MET A 119 10.01 10.22 9.20
N GLY A 120 8.71 10.17 8.89
CA GLY A 120 7.65 10.47 9.86
C GLY A 120 7.27 9.32 10.80
N ALA A 121 7.66 8.07 10.48
CA ALA A 121 7.22 6.89 11.22
C ALA A 121 8.35 5.95 11.66
N ASP A 122 9.50 5.96 10.98
CA ASP A 122 10.65 5.17 11.40
C ASP A 122 11.40 5.84 12.56
N LYS A 123 11.94 4.98 13.42
CA LYS A 123 12.84 5.35 14.51
C LYS A 123 14.10 4.52 14.57
N LEU A 124 14.10 3.37 13.91
CA LEU A 124 15.17 2.40 14.05
C LEU A 124 16.39 2.81 13.26
N ASP A 125 16.18 3.32 12.04
CA ASP A 125 17.23 3.66 11.10
C ASP A 125 17.40 5.19 10.95
N THR A 126 16.31 5.97 11.11
CA THR A 126 16.31 7.43 10.86
C THR A 126 16.51 8.30 12.11
N GLY A 127 16.31 7.75 13.32
CA GLY A 127 16.38 8.51 14.57
C GLY A 127 15.04 9.20 14.94
N PRO A 128 15.03 10.48 15.37
CA PRO A 128 13.79 11.18 15.71
C PRO A 128 12.83 11.28 14.52
N CYS A 129 11.53 11.06 14.77
CA CYS A 129 10.52 11.18 13.72
C CYS A 129 10.33 12.64 13.29
N ALA A 130 10.23 12.86 11.98
CA ALA A 130 9.90 14.14 11.34
C ALA A 130 8.55 14.05 10.62
N PRO A 131 7.42 14.06 11.35
CA PRO A 131 6.09 13.84 10.78
C PRO A 131 5.64 14.95 9.82
N GLU A 132 6.25 16.14 9.89
CA GLU A 132 5.94 17.30 9.05
C GLU A 132 6.03 17.00 7.55
N TYR A 133 6.98 16.16 7.13
CA TYR A 133 7.14 15.79 5.72
C TYR A 133 5.95 14.97 5.22
N ALA A 134 5.49 14.01 6.01
CA ALA A 134 4.31 13.23 5.70
C ALA A 134 3.04 14.09 5.77
N MET A 135 2.93 14.99 6.74
CA MET A 135 1.79 15.90 6.90
C MET A 135 1.67 16.90 5.74
N ALA A 136 2.79 17.35 5.16
CA ALA A 136 2.81 18.23 3.99
C ALA A 136 2.16 17.60 2.75
N LEU A 137 2.06 16.26 2.70
CA LEU A 137 1.41 15.53 1.61
C LEU A 137 -0.11 15.44 1.74
N ARG A 138 -0.72 16.00 2.80
CA ARG A 138 -2.15 15.87 3.12
C ARG A 138 -3.06 15.99 1.91
N ASP A 139 -2.91 17.05 1.11
CA ASP A 139 -3.82 17.33 -0.01
C ASP A 139 -3.62 16.40 -1.22
N ARG A 140 -2.54 15.60 -1.20
CA ARG A 140 -2.21 14.61 -2.24
C ARG A 140 -2.58 13.19 -1.83
N ILE A 141 -2.87 12.96 -0.55
CA ILE A 141 -3.27 11.65 -0.04
C ILE A 141 -4.73 11.36 -0.39
N ALA A 142 -4.96 10.18 -0.98
CA ALA A 142 -6.27 9.74 -1.44
C ALA A 142 -7.27 9.63 -0.28
N MET A 143 -8.50 10.11 -0.52
CA MET A 143 -9.61 9.96 0.40
C MET A 143 -10.57 8.86 -0.06
N ASN A 144 -11.15 8.15 0.89
CA ASN A 144 -12.23 7.20 0.62
C ASN A 144 -13.56 7.93 0.31
N ARG A 145 -14.64 7.17 0.10
CA ARG A 145 -15.99 7.71 -0.17
C ARG A 145 -16.58 8.56 0.96
N PHE A 146 -16.05 8.43 2.18
CA PHE A 146 -16.48 9.15 3.37
C PHE A 146 -15.60 10.39 3.65
N GLY A 147 -14.66 10.71 2.76
CA GLY A 147 -13.77 11.86 2.92
C GLY A 147 -12.65 11.66 3.95
N THR A 148 -12.36 10.43 4.38
CA THR A 148 -11.24 10.14 5.29
C THR A 148 -10.06 9.49 4.57
N GLN A 149 -8.86 9.77 5.09
CA GLN A 149 -7.58 9.23 4.61
C GLN A 149 -7.17 7.97 5.40
N CYS A 150 -7.68 7.83 6.63
CA CYS A 150 -7.47 6.68 7.50
C CYS A 150 -7.95 5.37 6.85
N ASP A 151 -7.13 4.32 6.95
CA ASP A 151 -7.37 2.98 6.38
C ASP A 151 -7.60 2.99 4.85
N TYR A 152 -7.21 4.07 4.17
CA TYR A 152 -7.36 4.23 2.73
C TYR A 152 -6.12 4.82 2.06
N GLY A 153 -5.90 6.13 2.22
CA GLY A 153 -4.73 6.82 1.71
C GLY A 153 -3.50 6.59 2.59
N VAL A 154 -3.72 6.43 3.90
CA VAL A 154 -2.71 5.98 4.87
C VAL A 154 -3.26 4.76 5.58
N VAL A 155 -2.52 3.65 5.52
CA VAL A 155 -2.93 2.36 6.08
C VAL A 155 -1.89 1.91 7.10
N LEU A 156 -2.33 1.78 8.35
CA LEU A 156 -1.56 1.19 9.43
C LEU A 156 -1.69 -0.34 9.41
N GLN A 157 -0.56 -1.03 9.56
CA GLN A 157 -0.40 -2.47 9.40
C GLN A 157 0.74 -2.97 10.32
N PRO A 158 0.75 -4.26 10.71
CA PRO A 158 -0.27 -5.28 10.48
C PRO A 158 -1.38 -5.30 11.53
N ASP A 159 -1.13 -4.69 12.68
CA ASP A 159 -2.00 -4.74 13.85
C ASP A 159 -3.08 -3.66 13.82
N LYS A 160 -4.11 -3.87 14.64
CA LYS A 160 -5.09 -2.82 14.93
C LYS A 160 -4.36 -1.66 15.61
N ASP A 161 -4.80 -0.44 15.34
CA ASP A 161 -4.18 0.77 15.85
C ASP A 161 -4.07 0.81 17.37
N TRP A 162 -5.04 0.30 18.12
CA TRP A 162 -4.94 0.23 19.59
C TRP A 162 -4.01 -0.86 20.14
N LYS A 163 -3.59 -1.84 19.32
CA LYS A 163 -2.72 -2.95 19.73
C LYS A 163 -1.26 -2.75 19.34
N ILE A 164 -0.97 -1.72 18.55
CA ILE A 164 0.35 -1.52 17.99
C ILE A 164 1.28 -0.89 19.04
N ASP A 165 2.47 -1.48 19.19
CA ASP A 165 3.50 -0.99 20.09
C ASP A 165 4.41 0.00 19.35
N ILE A 166 3.93 1.24 19.23
CA ILE A 166 4.71 2.38 18.71
C ILE A 166 4.70 3.55 19.67
N THR A 167 5.80 4.30 19.64
CA THR A 167 6.01 5.49 20.48
C THR A 167 5.10 6.66 20.08
N GLU A 168 4.93 7.62 21.00
CA GLU A 168 3.96 8.70 20.86
C GLU A 168 4.23 9.66 19.68
N ASP A 169 5.49 9.95 19.38
CA ASP A 169 5.91 10.70 18.18
C ASP A 169 5.62 9.93 16.88
N GLN A 170 5.83 8.61 16.83
CA GLN A 170 5.39 7.79 15.69
C GLN A 170 3.87 7.83 15.51
N ARG A 171 3.09 7.96 16.60
CA ARG A 171 1.62 8.08 16.51
C ARG A 171 1.17 9.40 15.89
N GLN A 172 1.98 10.46 15.93
CA GLN A 172 1.57 11.79 15.47
C GLN A 172 1.16 11.81 14.00
N VAL A 173 1.93 11.16 13.12
CA VAL A 173 1.60 11.08 11.69
C VAL A 173 0.27 10.34 11.50
N PHE A 174 0.05 9.23 12.19
CA PHE A 174 -1.19 8.46 12.06
C PHE A 174 -2.40 9.21 12.63
N ARG A 175 -2.26 9.90 13.77
CA ARG A 175 -3.34 10.73 14.32
C ARG A 175 -3.75 11.85 13.39
N PHE A 176 -2.79 12.50 12.75
CA PHE A 176 -3.07 13.51 11.74
C PHE A 176 -3.93 12.98 10.59
N TYR A 177 -3.69 11.72 10.20
CA TYR A 177 -4.45 11.03 9.16
C TYR A 177 -5.74 10.34 9.65
N GLY A 178 -6.10 10.48 10.93
CA GLY A 178 -7.40 10.08 11.47
C GLY A 178 -7.42 8.77 12.27
N TYR A 179 -6.28 8.27 12.72
CA TYR A 179 -6.21 7.18 13.70
C TYR A 179 -6.39 7.72 15.13
N ASP A 180 -7.14 7.03 15.99
CA ASP A 180 -7.40 7.47 17.38
C ASP A 180 -6.67 6.63 18.44
N PHE A 181 -6.20 5.42 18.08
CA PHE A 181 -5.51 4.49 19.00
C PHE A 181 -6.38 4.09 20.20
N ILE A 182 -7.71 4.21 20.09
CA ILE A 182 -8.66 3.84 21.13
C ILE A 182 -9.11 2.41 20.89
N GLU A 183 -9.08 1.56 21.92
CA GLU A 183 -9.62 0.21 21.81
C GLU A 183 -11.13 0.29 21.56
N ARG A 184 -11.53 -0.19 20.37
CA ARG A 184 -12.93 -0.35 20.00
C ARG A 184 -13.32 -1.81 20.24
N TRP A 185 -14.41 -1.96 20.99
CA TRP A 185 -15.04 -3.21 21.45
C TRP A 185 -15.04 -4.35 20.42
#